data_AF-A0A950UNM1-F1
#
_entry.id   AF-A0A950UNM1-F1
#
_cell.length_a   1.000
_cell.length_b   1.000
_cell.length_c   1.000
_cell.angle_alpha   90.00
_cell.angle_beta   90.00
_cell.angle_gamma   90.00
#
_symmetry.space_group_name_H-M   'P 1'
#
loop_
_entity.id
_entity.type
_entity.pdbx_description
1 polymer ?
#
loop_
_entity_poly.entity_id
_entity_poly.type
_entity_poly.pdbx_seq_one_letter_code
_entity_poly.pdbx_strand_id
1 'polypeptide(L)'
;MLEEISAAASVATLVVLTAAAIAALVQLRHMQAGNELQAFIDINARANTPQMMRLFDLVLTDLPERMQNDPAYVADVVSRKIPSTDSPLAVAFWFDEVGIVLRQRLVPARVVFQIGASAFATVRAWTAMQPLIEALRRRSPASFLHFEYAAVLAQQWIDAHPAGDYPPNVPRWRDIAVPVSRAEQ
;
A
#
# COMPACT_ATOMS: atom_id res chain seq x y z
N MET A 1 -34.12 11.12 -51.82
CA MET A 1 -33.33 12.34 -51.50
C MET A 1 -33.56 12.88 -50.09
N LEU A 2 -34.73 13.39 -49.70
CA LEU A 2 -34.93 13.91 -48.33
C LEU A 2 -34.76 12.85 -47.23
N GLU A 3 -35.24 11.64 -47.48
CA GLU A 3 -35.19 10.52 -46.53
C GLU A 3 -33.75 10.00 -46.31
N GLU A 4 -32.94 9.96 -47.37
CA GLU A 4 -31.50 9.59 -47.30
C GLU A 4 -30.69 10.63 -46.52
N ILE A 5 -30.99 11.92 -46.70
CA ILE A 5 -30.35 13.01 -45.95
C ILE A 5 -30.74 12.94 -44.46
N SER A 6 -32.01 12.65 -44.16
CA SER A 6 -32.48 12.47 -42.78
C SER A 6 -31.81 11.26 -42.11
N ALA A 7 -31.71 10.13 -42.83
CA ALA A 7 -31.04 8.94 -42.31
C ALA A 7 -29.54 9.20 -42.07
N ALA A 8 -28.86 9.87 -43.00
CA ALA A 8 -27.46 10.25 -42.84
C ALA A 8 -27.24 11.20 -41.65
N ALA A 9 -28.15 12.17 -41.46
CA ALA A 9 -28.12 13.07 -40.31
C ALA A 9 -28.28 12.33 -38.99
N SER A 10 -29.23 11.39 -38.89
CA SER A 10 -29.43 10.58 -37.68
C SER A 10 -28.22 9.70 -37.35
N VAL A 11 -27.58 9.09 -38.36
CA VAL A 11 -26.35 8.31 -38.16
C VAL A 11 -25.21 9.22 -37.70
N ALA A 12 -25.04 10.40 -38.28
CA ALA A 12 -24.04 11.37 -37.85
C ALA A 12 -24.26 11.81 -36.40
N THR A 13 -25.51 12.10 -36.00
CA THR A 13 -25.85 12.44 -34.62
C THR A 13 -25.51 11.30 -33.67
N LEU A 14 -25.85 10.04 -34.02
CA LEU A 14 -25.51 8.89 -33.19
C LEU A 14 -24.00 8.74 -32.99
N VAL A 15 -23.20 8.93 -34.04
CA VAL A 15 -21.74 8.85 -33.97
C VAL A 15 -21.19 9.94 -33.05
N VAL A 16 -21.68 11.18 -33.17
CA VAL A 16 -21.27 12.30 -32.31
C VAL A 16 -21.63 12.04 -30.86
N LEU A 17 -22.85 11.58 -30.57
CA LEU A 17 -23.28 11.23 -29.21
C LEU A 17 -22.44 10.09 -28.63
N THR A 18 -22.14 9.07 -29.42
CA THR A 18 -21.28 7.95 -29.00
C THR A 18 -19.87 8.44 -28.66
N ALA A 19 -19.27 9.27 -29.52
CA ALA A 19 -17.95 9.85 -29.27
C ALA A 19 -17.93 10.73 -28.02
N ALA A 20 -18.94 11.56 -27.81
CA ALA A 20 -19.08 12.40 -26.61
C ALA A 20 -19.22 11.56 -25.34
N ALA A 21 -20.02 10.48 -25.37
CA ALA A 21 -20.17 9.56 -24.24
C ALA A 21 -18.84 8.87 -23.90
N ILE A 22 -18.09 8.39 -24.90
CA ILE A 22 -16.76 7.79 -24.70
C ILE A 22 -15.80 8.81 -24.07
N ALA A 23 -15.77 10.05 -24.58
CA ALA A 23 -14.93 11.11 -24.03
C ALA A 23 -15.27 11.42 -22.56
N ALA A 24 -16.57 11.51 -22.23
CA ALA A 24 -17.03 11.71 -20.86
C ALA A 24 -16.62 10.55 -19.93
N LEU A 25 -16.73 9.31 -20.40
CA LEU A 25 -16.28 8.12 -19.64
C LEU A 25 -14.77 8.14 -19.38
N VAL A 26 -13.97 8.52 -20.38
CA VAL A 26 -12.51 8.66 -20.23
C VAL A 26 -12.19 9.77 -19.23
N GLN A 27 -12.90 10.90 -19.29
CA GLN A 27 -12.70 12.00 -18.35
C GLN A 27 -13.05 11.61 -16.90
N LEU A 28 -14.16 10.90 -16.69
CA LEU A 28 -14.53 10.36 -15.38
C LEU A 28 -13.48 9.40 -14.83
N ARG A 29 -12.94 8.52 -15.68
CA ARG A 29 -11.88 7.60 -15.29
C ARG A 29 -10.60 8.33 -14.87
N HIS A 30 -10.23 9.41 -15.56
CA HIS A 30 -9.07 10.23 -15.15
C HIS A 30 -9.29 10.91 -13.80
N MET A 31 -10.51 11.41 -13.53
CA MET A 31 -10.85 12.01 -12.25
C MET A 31 -10.83 10.99 -11.09
N GLN A 32 -11.34 9.78 -11.33
CA GLN A 32 -11.30 8.69 -10.34
C GLN A 32 -9.87 8.30 -10.00
N ALA A 33 -9.02 8.08 -11.01
CA ALA A 33 -7.61 7.75 -10.79
C ALA A 33 -6.86 8.84 -10.01
N GLY A 34 -7.20 10.12 -10.22
CA GLY A 34 -6.66 11.24 -9.45
C GLY A 34 -7.03 11.20 -7.97
N ASN A 35 -8.33 10.99 -7.66
CA ASN A 35 -8.82 10.90 -6.29
C ASN A 35 -8.24 9.68 -5.54
N GLU A 36 -8.15 8.54 -6.23
CA GLU A 36 -7.59 7.30 -5.70
C GLU A 36 -6.11 7.43 -5.36
N LEU A 37 -5.33 8.09 -6.23
CA LEU A 37 -3.93 8.38 -5.97
C LEU A 37 -3.76 9.33 -4.78
N GLN A 38 -4.62 10.35 -4.66
CA GLN A 38 -4.59 11.26 -3.51
C GLN A 38 -4.86 10.53 -2.19
N ALA A 39 -5.83 9.62 -2.16
CA ALA A 39 -6.11 8.82 -0.97
C ALA A 39 -4.89 7.98 -0.55
N PHE A 40 -4.15 7.41 -1.51
CA PHE A 40 -2.92 6.69 -1.21
C PHE A 40 -1.77 7.60 -0.74
N ILE A 41 -1.63 8.79 -1.30
CA ILE A 41 -0.67 9.81 -0.84
C ILE A 41 -0.97 10.18 0.62
N ASP A 42 -2.23 10.38 0.97
CA ASP A 42 -2.63 10.74 2.33
C ASP A 42 -2.34 9.60 3.32
N ILE A 43 -2.62 8.34 2.93
CA ILE A 43 -2.23 7.16 3.71
C ILE A 43 -0.71 7.14 3.91
N ASN A 44 0.07 7.35 2.85
CA ASN A 44 1.53 7.34 2.93
C ASN A 44 2.07 8.50 3.81
N ALA A 45 1.47 9.69 3.74
CA ALA A 45 1.86 10.82 4.58
C ALA A 45 1.73 10.51 6.08
N ARG A 46 0.69 9.77 6.48
CA ARG A 46 0.52 9.33 7.88
C ARG A 46 1.61 8.36 8.36
N ALA A 47 2.14 7.54 7.44
CA ALA A 47 3.26 6.63 7.72
C ALA A 47 4.54 7.37 8.14
N ASN A 48 4.72 8.58 7.61
CA ASN A 48 5.95 9.37 7.74
C ASN A 48 5.91 10.38 8.90
N THR A 49 4.92 10.29 9.79
CA THR A 49 4.90 11.12 10.99
C THR A 49 5.92 10.61 12.02
N PRO A 50 6.55 11.48 12.84
CA PRO A 50 7.54 11.04 13.82
C PRO A 50 6.99 10.01 14.82
N GLN A 51 5.71 10.09 15.15
CA GLN A 51 5.04 9.10 16.00
C GLN A 51 4.94 7.75 15.30
N MET A 52 4.46 7.72 14.06
CA MET A 52 4.31 6.49 13.30
C MET A 52 5.67 5.84 13.01
N MET A 53 6.70 6.62 12.69
CA MET A 53 8.06 6.11 12.51
C MET A 53 8.58 5.38 13.76
N ARG A 54 8.38 5.95 14.97
CA ARG A 54 8.74 5.25 16.22
C ARG A 54 7.96 3.95 16.43
N LEU A 55 6.69 3.93 16.02
CA LEU A 55 5.88 2.72 16.13
C LEU A 55 6.28 1.68 15.09
N PHE A 56 6.70 2.08 13.89
CA PHE A 56 7.32 1.19 12.93
C PHE A 56 8.61 0.57 13.47
N ASP A 57 9.48 1.38 14.09
CA ASP A 57 10.71 0.88 14.71
C ASP A 57 10.40 -0.14 15.82
N LEU A 58 9.44 0.18 16.69
CA LEU A 58 8.92 -0.74 17.71
C LEU A 58 8.43 -2.03 17.07
N VAL A 59 7.56 -1.97 16.06
CA VAL A 59 6.97 -3.16 15.43
C VAL A 59 8.01 -4.03 14.73
N LEU A 60 8.93 -3.40 14.00
CA LEU A 60 9.88 -4.09 13.13
C LEU A 60 11.11 -4.63 13.89
N THR A 61 11.42 -4.06 15.05
CA THR A 61 12.66 -4.36 15.79
C THR A 61 12.36 -4.95 17.17
N ASP A 62 11.54 -4.28 17.97
CA ASP A 62 11.47 -4.53 19.42
C ASP A 62 10.25 -5.34 19.85
N LEU A 63 9.18 -5.35 19.06
CA LEU A 63 7.88 -5.92 19.42
C LEU A 63 7.96 -7.42 19.74
N PRO A 64 8.66 -8.28 18.96
CA PRO A 64 8.79 -9.69 19.29
C PRO A 64 9.44 -9.91 20.66
N GLU A 65 10.53 -9.20 20.95
CA GLU A 65 11.23 -9.30 22.24
C GLU A 65 10.36 -8.75 23.38
N ARG A 66 9.68 -7.62 23.17
CA ARG A 66 8.79 -7.03 24.16
C ARG A 66 7.64 -7.96 24.55
N MET A 67 7.03 -8.64 23.58
CA MET A 67 5.96 -9.62 23.85
C MET A 67 6.47 -10.87 24.58
N GLN A 68 7.74 -11.24 24.41
CA GLN A 68 8.35 -12.36 25.12
C GLN A 68 8.69 -12.01 26.57
N ASN A 69 9.26 -10.81 26.79
CA ASN A 69 9.72 -10.36 28.10
C ASN A 69 8.60 -9.80 28.98
N ASP A 70 7.50 -9.32 28.40
CA ASP A 70 6.33 -8.81 29.10
C ASP A 70 5.05 -9.55 28.67
N PRO A 71 4.70 -10.64 29.37
CA PRO A 71 3.48 -11.41 29.07
C PRO A 71 2.18 -10.61 29.23
N ALA A 72 2.18 -9.52 30.01
CA ALA A 72 1.01 -8.67 30.19
C ALA A 72 0.83 -7.69 29.02
N TYR A 73 1.88 -7.39 28.26
CA TYR A 73 1.86 -6.41 27.18
C TYR A 73 0.76 -6.66 26.16
N VAL A 74 0.62 -7.91 25.68
CA VAL A 74 -0.41 -8.28 24.71
C VAL A 74 -1.81 -8.03 25.28
N ALA A 75 -2.05 -8.42 26.54
CA ALA A 75 -3.33 -8.21 27.20
C ALA A 75 -3.64 -6.72 27.38
N ASP A 76 -2.64 -5.90 27.72
CA ASP A 76 -2.79 -4.46 27.91
C ASP A 76 -3.08 -3.72 26.60
N VAL A 77 -2.46 -4.13 25.48
CA VAL A 77 -2.79 -3.61 24.15
C VAL A 77 -4.19 -4.06 23.70
N VAL A 78 -4.52 -5.34 23.85
CA VAL A 78 -5.83 -5.91 23.47
C VAL A 78 -6.98 -5.29 24.29
N SER A 79 -6.74 -5.02 25.56
CA SER A 79 -7.72 -4.39 26.47
C SER A 79 -7.78 -2.86 26.32
N ARG A 80 -6.96 -2.26 25.45
CA ARG A 80 -6.86 -0.81 25.23
C ARG A 80 -6.43 -0.01 26.46
N LYS A 81 -5.71 -0.63 27.41
CA LYS A 81 -5.02 0.13 28.47
C LYS A 81 -3.92 1.02 27.89
N ILE A 82 -3.29 0.54 26.80
CA ILE A 82 -2.44 1.37 25.94
C ILE A 82 -3.32 1.90 24.81
N PRO A 83 -3.42 3.22 24.62
CA PRO A 83 -4.17 3.80 23.50
C PRO A 83 -3.69 3.26 22.16
N SER A 84 -4.62 3.02 21.23
CA SER A 84 -4.24 2.43 19.94
C SER A 84 -3.26 3.28 19.16
N THR A 85 -3.36 4.61 19.28
CA THR A 85 -2.46 5.60 18.68
C THR A 85 -1.02 5.50 19.15
N ASP A 86 -0.79 4.93 20.34
CA ASP A 86 0.51 4.81 20.98
C ASP A 86 0.97 3.35 21.10
N SER A 87 0.30 2.47 20.36
CA SER A 87 0.54 1.03 20.38
C SER A 87 0.89 0.52 18.98
N PRO A 88 1.41 -0.71 18.86
CA PRO A 88 1.58 -1.40 17.58
C PRO A 88 0.31 -1.40 16.71
N LEU A 89 -0.88 -1.27 17.31
CA LEU A 89 -2.15 -1.26 16.57
C LEU A 89 -2.24 -0.11 15.57
N ALA A 90 -1.61 1.05 15.81
CA ALA A 90 -1.60 2.14 14.83
C ALA A 90 -0.96 1.69 13.50
N VAL A 91 0.12 0.91 13.58
CA VAL A 91 0.80 0.35 12.41
C VAL A 91 -0.08 -0.69 11.71
N ALA A 92 -0.74 -1.57 12.46
CA ALA A 92 -1.69 -2.51 11.87
C ALA A 92 -2.89 -1.81 11.21
N PHE A 93 -3.44 -0.74 11.82
CA PHE A 93 -4.51 0.04 11.20
C PHE A 93 -4.06 0.67 9.88
N TRP A 94 -2.84 1.23 9.86
CA TRP A 94 -2.27 1.77 8.64
C TRP A 94 -2.11 0.72 7.55
N PHE A 95 -1.57 -0.46 7.87
CA PHE A 95 -1.49 -1.54 6.89
C PHE A 95 -2.85 -2.11 6.48
N ASP A 96 -3.86 -2.09 7.36
CA ASP A 96 -5.22 -2.48 7.00
C ASP A 96 -5.80 -1.52 5.96
N GLU A 97 -5.57 -0.22 6.09
CA GLU A 97 -5.94 0.78 5.08
C GLU A 97 -5.21 0.53 3.75
N VAL A 98 -3.91 0.21 3.79
CA VAL A 98 -3.15 -0.19 2.59
C VAL A 98 -3.78 -1.44 1.95
N GLY A 99 -4.18 -2.42 2.76
CA GLY A 99 -4.88 -3.61 2.29
C GLY A 99 -6.22 -3.30 1.62
N ILE A 100 -6.96 -2.31 2.11
CA ILE A 100 -8.20 -1.85 1.48
C ILE A 100 -7.88 -1.25 0.10
N VAL A 101 -6.88 -0.38 0.00
CA VAL A 101 -6.42 0.22 -1.27
C VAL A 101 -6.06 -0.86 -2.29
N LEU A 102 -5.30 -1.88 -1.86
CA LEU A 102 -4.92 -3.01 -2.71
C LEU A 102 -6.15 -3.84 -3.14
N ARG A 103 -7.03 -4.17 -2.20
CA ARG A 103 -8.21 -5.02 -2.45
C ARG A 103 -9.18 -4.35 -3.43
N GLN A 104 -9.35 -3.03 -3.31
CA GLN A 104 -10.19 -2.23 -4.20
C GLN A 104 -9.50 -1.87 -5.53
N ARG A 105 -8.22 -2.24 -5.70
CA ARG A 105 -7.41 -1.97 -6.90
C ARG A 105 -7.27 -0.48 -7.23
N LEU A 106 -7.35 0.39 -6.22
CA LEU A 106 -7.22 1.84 -6.40
C LEU A 106 -5.78 2.22 -6.79
N VAL A 107 -4.80 1.46 -6.29
CA VAL A 107 -3.40 1.61 -6.65
C VAL A 107 -2.81 0.25 -7.04
N PRO A 108 -2.05 0.16 -8.16
CA PRO A 108 -1.39 -1.08 -8.52
C PRO A 108 -0.43 -1.56 -7.42
N ALA A 109 -0.46 -2.85 -7.09
CA ALA A 109 0.38 -3.43 -6.03
C ALA A 109 1.87 -3.08 -6.17
N ARG A 110 2.40 -3.06 -7.40
CA ARG A 110 3.77 -2.63 -7.69
C ARG A 110 4.12 -1.26 -7.11
N VAL A 111 3.19 -0.29 -7.22
CA VAL A 111 3.40 1.09 -6.77
C VAL A 111 3.41 1.14 -5.24
N VAL A 112 2.47 0.43 -4.61
CA VAL A 112 2.37 0.30 -3.15
C VAL A 112 3.65 -0.28 -2.56
N PHE A 113 4.14 -1.39 -3.13
CA PHE A 113 5.30 -2.13 -2.64
C PHE A 113 6.65 -1.49 -2.97
N GLN A 114 6.69 -0.49 -3.84
CA GLN A 114 7.92 0.25 -4.17
C GLN A 114 8.10 1.54 -3.36
N ILE A 115 7.03 2.26 -3.00
CA ILE A 115 7.13 3.66 -2.57
C ILE A 115 6.80 3.89 -1.08
N GLY A 116 6.06 2.98 -0.44
CA GLY A 116 5.60 3.19 0.94
C GLY A 116 5.60 1.92 1.79
N ALA A 117 4.58 1.08 1.61
CA ALA A 117 4.46 -0.22 2.27
C ALA A 117 5.36 -1.24 1.57
N SER A 118 6.69 -1.04 1.61
CA SER A 118 7.67 -1.96 1.02
C SER A 118 7.24 -3.41 1.28
N ALA A 119 7.26 -4.26 0.24
CA ALA A 119 6.77 -5.65 0.39
C ALA A 119 7.44 -6.34 1.59
N PHE A 120 8.75 -6.14 1.76
CA PHE A 120 9.50 -6.68 2.89
C PHE A 120 9.05 -6.11 4.24
N ALA A 121 8.79 -4.80 4.33
CA ALA A 121 8.29 -4.17 5.55
C ALA A 121 6.89 -4.68 5.91
N THR A 122 6.03 -4.88 4.92
CA THR A 122 4.67 -5.42 5.10
C THR A 122 4.71 -6.84 5.67
N VAL A 123 5.50 -7.73 5.08
CA VAL A 123 5.65 -9.12 5.56
C VAL A 123 6.27 -9.16 6.96
N ARG A 124 7.32 -8.36 7.21
CA ARG A 124 7.96 -8.28 8.53
C ARG A 124 7.00 -7.78 9.61
N ALA A 125 6.27 -6.71 9.32
CA ALA A 125 5.30 -6.15 10.26
C ALA A 125 4.18 -7.16 10.55
N TRP A 126 3.64 -7.82 9.52
CA TRP A 126 2.63 -8.87 9.70
C TRP A 126 3.13 -9.99 10.60
N THR A 127 4.32 -10.51 10.31
CA THR A 127 4.95 -11.60 11.08
C THR A 127 5.16 -11.20 12.53
N ALA A 128 5.69 -9.99 12.78
CA ALA A 128 5.91 -9.49 14.14
C ALA A 128 4.61 -9.27 14.91
N MET A 129 3.55 -8.84 14.24
CA MET A 129 2.26 -8.51 14.85
C MET A 129 1.29 -9.70 14.95
N GLN A 130 1.58 -10.82 14.30
CA GLN A 130 0.68 -11.97 14.22
C GLN A 130 0.17 -12.44 15.59
N PRO A 131 1.00 -12.62 16.65
CA PRO A 131 0.52 -13.05 17.96
C PRO A 131 -0.48 -12.05 18.60
N LEU A 132 -0.23 -10.75 18.41
CA LEU A 132 -1.11 -9.69 18.90
C LEU A 132 -2.44 -9.67 18.14
N ILE A 133 -2.40 -9.83 16.81
CA ILE A 133 -3.60 -9.87 15.96
C ILE A 133 -4.43 -11.12 16.27
N GLU A 134 -3.80 -12.27 16.48
CA GLU A 134 -4.49 -13.50 16.89
C GLU A 134 -5.19 -13.35 18.24
N ALA A 135 -4.55 -12.68 19.20
CA ALA A 135 -5.17 -12.35 20.49
C ALA A 135 -6.41 -11.44 20.33
N LEU A 136 -6.37 -10.47 19.41
CA LEU A 136 -7.53 -9.64 19.06
C LEU A 136 -8.63 -10.46 18.38
N ARG A 137 -8.26 -11.39 17.50
CA ARG A 137 -9.20 -12.24 16.75
C ARG A 137 -10.03 -13.16 17.62
N ARG A 138 -9.55 -13.52 18.82
CA ARG A 138 -10.35 -14.23 19.83
C ARG A 138 -11.61 -13.46 20.25
N ARG A 139 -11.59 -12.13 20.14
CA ARG A 139 -12.74 -11.24 20.45
C ARG A 139 -13.46 -10.76 19.20
N SER A 140 -12.71 -10.53 18.12
CA SER A 140 -13.23 -10.01 16.85
C SER A 140 -12.56 -10.76 15.69
N PRO A 141 -13.16 -11.87 15.21
CA PRO A 141 -12.54 -12.72 14.19
C PRO A 141 -12.09 -12.00 12.91
N ALA A 142 -12.76 -10.89 12.57
CA ALA A 142 -12.47 -10.09 11.39
C ALA A 142 -11.39 -9.01 11.59
N SER A 143 -10.67 -9.01 12.72
CA SER A 143 -9.62 -8.01 12.96
C SER A 143 -8.46 -8.14 11.95
N PHE A 144 -8.16 -7.02 11.29
CA PHE A 144 -7.01 -6.84 10.40
C PHE A 144 -6.97 -7.78 9.19
N LEU A 145 -8.14 -8.11 8.61
CA LEU A 145 -8.23 -8.96 7.41
C LEU A 145 -7.56 -8.32 6.18
N HIS A 146 -7.59 -6.99 6.06
CA HIS A 146 -6.98 -6.31 4.92
C HIS A 146 -5.47 -6.22 5.08
N PHE A 147 -4.96 -6.06 6.31
CA PHE A 147 -3.54 -6.18 6.57
C PHE A 147 -3.02 -7.59 6.21
N GLU A 148 -3.72 -8.65 6.62
CA GLU A 148 -3.37 -10.02 6.23
C GLU A 148 -3.34 -10.17 4.70
N TYR A 149 -4.36 -9.64 4.02
CA TYR A 149 -4.40 -9.63 2.55
C TYR A 149 -3.19 -8.89 1.94
N ALA A 150 -2.82 -7.73 2.47
CA ALA A 150 -1.66 -6.97 2.03
C ALA A 150 -0.36 -7.77 2.24
N ALA A 151 -0.22 -8.47 3.37
CA ALA A 151 0.93 -9.30 3.67
C ALA A 151 1.05 -10.50 2.71
N VAL A 152 -0.06 -11.15 2.38
CA VAL A 152 -0.09 -12.23 1.38
C VAL A 152 0.35 -11.72 0.01
N LEU A 153 -0.17 -10.58 -0.45
CA LEU A 153 0.23 -9.99 -1.73
C LEU A 153 1.70 -9.55 -1.72
N ALA A 154 2.19 -9.03 -0.60
CA ALA A 154 3.58 -8.65 -0.44
C ALA A 154 4.52 -9.86 -0.52
N GLN A 155 4.14 -10.98 0.11
CA GLN A 155 4.90 -12.23 0.00
C GLN A 155 4.95 -12.73 -1.46
N GLN A 156 3.80 -12.77 -2.14
CA GLN A 156 3.73 -13.14 -3.57
C GLN A 156 4.61 -12.24 -4.45
N TRP A 157 4.66 -10.93 -4.14
CA TRP A 157 5.53 -9.99 -4.84
C TRP A 157 7.01 -10.30 -4.65
N ILE A 158 7.43 -10.60 -3.40
CA ILE A 158 8.81 -10.99 -3.08
C ILE A 158 9.19 -12.28 -3.79
N ASP A 159 8.31 -13.28 -3.75
CA ASP A 159 8.55 -14.59 -4.38
C ASP A 159 8.71 -14.44 -5.91
N ALA A 160 7.95 -13.53 -6.52
CA ALA A 160 8.06 -13.22 -7.95
C ALA A 160 9.30 -12.36 -8.30
N HIS A 161 9.86 -11.63 -7.34
CA HIS A 161 11.00 -10.71 -7.55
C HIS A 161 12.11 -10.96 -6.50
N PRO A 162 12.73 -12.15 -6.45
CA PRO A 162 13.68 -12.51 -5.41
C PRO A 162 14.96 -11.63 -5.42
N ALA A 163 15.31 -11.04 -6.55
CA ALA A 163 16.42 -10.10 -6.70
C ALA A 163 15.98 -8.61 -6.64
N GLY A 164 14.72 -8.37 -6.24
CA GLY A 164 14.03 -7.09 -6.36
C GLY A 164 13.56 -6.79 -7.78
N ASP A 165 12.87 -5.66 -7.94
CA ASP A 165 12.32 -5.17 -9.21
C ASP A 165 13.16 -4.00 -9.76
N TYR A 166 14.48 -4.14 -9.70
CA TYR A 166 15.38 -3.13 -10.27
C TYR A 166 15.39 -3.26 -11.79
N PRO A 167 15.33 -2.15 -12.55
CA PRO A 167 15.30 -2.21 -14.01
C PRO A 167 16.49 -3.01 -14.58
N PRO A 168 16.26 -4.00 -15.47
CA PRO A 168 17.29 -4.95 -15.89
C PRO A 168 18.43 -4.31 -16.70
N ASN A 169 18.18 -3.15 -17.31
CA ASN A 169 19.12 -2.47 -18.22
C ASN A 169 19.72 -1.19 -17.62
N VAL A 170 19.72 -1.07 -16.29
CA VAL A 170 20.31 0.08 -15.59
C VAL A 170 21.53 -0.41 -14.79
N PRO A 171 22.69 0.28 -14.86
CA PRO A 171 23.85 -0.08 -14.04
C PRO A 171 23.54 0.00 -12.54
N ARG A 172 23.93 -1.00 -11.75
CA ARG A 172 23.82 -0.91 -10.29
C ARG A 172 24.91 0.02 -9.76
N TRP A 173 24.69 0.63 -8.59
CA TRP A 173 25.69 1.48 -7.93
C TRP A 173 27.07 0.81 -7.81
N ARG A 174 27.10 -0.48 -7.43
CA ARG A 174 28.34 -1.27 -7.32
C ARG A 174 29.11 -1.43 -8.65
N ASP A 175 28.42 -1.27 -9.78
CA ASP A 175 28.99 -1.38 -11.12
C ASP A 175 29.49 -0.02 -11.65
N ILE A 176 29.20 1.07 -10.93
CA ILE A 176 29.68 2.42 -11.26
C ILE A 176 31.10 2.56 -10.71
N ALA A 177 32.08 2.71 -11.60
CA ALA A 177 33.43 3.10 -11.19
C ALA A 177 33.41 4.53 -10.67
N VAL A 178 33.38 4.71 -9.35
CA VAL A 178 33.57 6.00 -8.72
C VAL A 178 35.08 6.32 -8.76
N PRO A 179 35.53 7.37 -9.46
CA PRO A 179 36.92 7.77 -9.38
C PRO A 179 37.17 8.20 -7.92
N VAL A 180 38.01 7.44 -7.22
CA VAL A 180 38.53 7.85 -5.91
C VAL A 180 39.34 9.11 -6.17
N SER A 181 38.80 10.27 -5.81
CA SER A 181 39.63 11.47 -5.74
C SER A 181 40.75 11.15 -4.76
N ARG A 182 42.00 11.15 -5.24
CA ARG A 182 43.16 11.22 -4.37
C ARG A 182 43.07 12.56 -3.66
N ALA A 183 42.38 12.60 -2.52
CA ALA A 183 42.53 13.68 -1.59
C ALA A 183 44.02 13.73 -1.21
N GLU A 184 44.57 14.91 -1.41
CA GLU A 184 45.98 15.24 -1.37
C GLU A 184 46.63 14.85 -0.04
N GLN A 185 47.88 14.39 -0.13
CA GLN A 185 48.78 14.15 1.00
C GLN A 185 49.13 15.47 1.70
#